data_AF-A0A2H0LQW9-F1
#
_entry.id   AF-A0A2H0LQW9-F1
#
_cell.length_a   1.000
_cell.length_b   1.000
_cell.length_c   1.000
_cell.angle_alpha   90.00
_cell.angle_beta   90.00
_cell.angle_gamma   90.00
#
_symmetry.space_group_name_H-M   'P 1'
#
loop_
_entity.id
_entity.type
_entity.pdbx_description
1 polymer ?
#
loop_
_entity_poly.entity_id
_entity_poly.type
_entity_poly.pdbx_seq_one_letter_code
_entity_poly.pdbx_strand_id
1 'polypeptide(L)'
;MVSVSAWEQKREGWLGNSKSKQRSFSEPKETREEEAEDYAVFYVPVRCPRKACRSKNVKCYSSTPPVRYHVCRVCKTRFKSIEH
;
A
#
# COMPACT_ATOMS: atom_id res chain seq x y z
N MET A 1 36.51 -2.78 9.93
CA MET A 1 35.75 -1.63 9.42
C MET A 1 34.38 -2.11 9.03
N VAL A 2 33.37 -1.85 9.86
CA VAL A 2 31.97 -2.25 9.60
C VAL A 2 31.17 -0.96 9.47
N SER A 3 30.60 -0.75 8.29
CA SER A 3 29.82 0.42 7.94
C SER A 3 28.45 0.32 8.60
N VAL A 4 28.19 1.15 9.62
CA VAL A 4 26.86 1.30 10.22
C VAL A 4 26.02 2.09 9.22
N SER A 5 24.88 1.51 8.85
CA SER A 5 24.14 1.92 7.66
C SER A 5 23.21 3.11 7.98
N ALA A 6 23.08 4.05 7.04
CA ALA A 6 22.47 5.39 7.21
C ALA A 6 20.96 5.46 7.50
N TRP A 7 20.35 4.41 8.06
CA TRP A 7 18.91 4.31 8.33
C TRP A 7 18.55 4.37 9.83
N GLU A 8 19.54 4.38 10.73
CA GLU A 8 19.29 4.35 12.19
C GLU A 8 19.22 5.74 12.88
N GLN A 9 19.37 6.86 12.15
CA GLN A 9 19.51 8.20 12.77
C GLN A 9 18.26 9.11 12.71
N LYS A 10 17.05 8.58 12.53
CA LYS A 10 15.83 9.42 12.49
C LYS A 10 14.77 8.97 13.49
N ARG A 11 15.06 9.15 14.78
CA ARG A 11 14.07 8.98 15.87
C ARG A 11 14.11 10.06 16.95
N GLU A 12 14.69 11.23 16.69
CA GLU A 12 14.65 12.34 17.64
C GLU A 12 14.00 13.56 16.97
N GLY A 13 12.80 13.92 17.41
CA GLY A 13 12.04 15.05 16.87
C GLY A 13 10.53 14.97 17.05
N TRP A 14 10.00 13.87 17.59
CA TRP A 14 8.56 13.73 17.86
C TRP A 14 8.11 14.33 19.19
N LEU A 15 9.02 14.67 20.10
CA LEU A 15 8.67 15.24 21.41
C LEU A 15 9.35 16.59 21.62
N GLY A 16 8.58 17.63 21.31
CA GLY A 16 8.51 18.86 22.10
C GLY A 16 9.67 19.84 21.98
N ASN A 17 9.45 20.92 21.22
CA ASN A 17 9.94 22.21 21.68
C ASN A 17 8.90 23.31 21.45
N SER A 18 8.22 23.63 22.54
CA SER A 18 7.23 24.68 22.72
C SER A 18 7.93 26.04 22.69
N LYS A 19 7.84 26.74 21.56
CA LYS A 19 7.87 28.22 21.54
C LYS A 19 6.81 28.75 20.59
N SER A 20 5.79 29.32 21.21
CA SER A 20 4.63 30.00 20.66
C SER A 20 4.97 30.94 19.50
N LYS A 21 4.40 30.68 18.33
CA LYS A 21 4.01 31.73 17.39
C LYS A 21 2.50 31.58 17.18
N GLN A 22 1.72 32.51 17.73
CA GLN A 22 0.31 32.67 17.44
C GLN A 22 0.14 32.72 15.92
N ARG A 23 -0.34 31.63 15.32
CA ARG A 23 -0.97 31.70 14.01
C ARG A 23 -2.40 32.16 14.28
N SER A 24 -2.71 33.36 13.82
CA SER A 24 -4.08 33.85 13.73
C SER A 24 -4.94 32.75 13.11
N PHE A 25 -5.98 32.36 13.85
CA PHE A 25 -7.03 31.45 13.38
C PHE A 25 -7.69 32.09 12.16
N SER A 26 -7.24 31.72 10.96
CA SER A 26 -8.06 31.89 9.78
C SER A 26 -9.13 30.82 9.85
N GLU A 27 -10.40 31.25 9.89
CA GLU A 27 -11.55 30.36 9.78
C GLU A 27 -11.33 29.33 8.66
N PRO A 28 -11.74 28.06 8.86
CA PRO A 28 -11.68 27.06 7.81
C PRO A 28 -12.46 27.60 6.60
N LYS A 29 -11.77 27.82 5.48
CA LYS A 29 -12.46 27.96 4.20
C LYS A 29 -13.32 26.72 4.04
N GLU A 30 -14.64 26.91 3.88
CA GLU A 30 -15.57 25.87 3.47
C GLU A 30 -14.89 25.07 2.37
N THR A 31 -14.53 23.83 2.70
CA THR A 31 -14.14 22.84 1.72
C THR A 31 -15.38 22.61 0.89
N ARG A 32 -15.43 23.26 -0.28
CA ARG A 32 -16.34 22.92 -1.37
C ARG A 32 -16.44 21.41 -1.43
N GLU A 33 -17.59 20.89 -1.04
CA GLU A 33 -17.94 19.48 -1.22
C GLU A 33 -17.98 19.26 -2.73
N GLU A 34 -16.83 18.86 -3.30
CA GLU A 34 -16.87 18.21 -4.59
C GLU A 34 -17.56 16.88 -4.34
N GLU A 35 -18.74 16.71 -4.97
CA GLU A 35 -19.47 15.45 -5.05
C GLU A 35 -18.56 14.41 -5.71
N ALA A 36 -17.62 13.88 -4.94
CA ALA A 36 -16.87 12.70 -5.31
C ALA A 36 -17.91 11.58 -5.28
N GLU A 37 -18.45 11.25 -6.45
CA GLU A 37 -19.20 10.02 -6.66
C GLU A 37 -18.40 8.90 -5.99
N ASP A 38 -18.93 8.34 -4.89
CA ASP A 38 -18.27 7.32 -4.08
C ASP A 38 -18.14 6.02 -4.91
N TYR A 39 -17.16 5.97 -5.81
CA TYR A 39 -16.84 4.77 -6.59
C TYR A 39 -16.19 3.74 -5.67
N ALA A 40 -17.01 2.83 -5.13
CA ALA A 40 -16.52 1.68 -4.41
C ALA A 40 -15.85 0.68 -5.38
N VAL A 41 -14.52 0.56 -5.31
CA VAL A 41 -13.78 -0.48 -6.06
C VAL A 41 -13.78 -1.78 -5.26
N PHE A 42 -14.51 -2.79 -5.75
CA PHE A 42 -14.49 -4.14 -5.16
C PHE A 42 -13.15 -4.82 -5.41
N TYR A 43 -12.27 -4.84 -4.40
CA TYR A 43 -11.03 -5.59 -4.46
C TYR A 43 -11.24 -7.06 -4.10
N VAL A 44 -11.23 -7.95 -5.10
CA VAL A 44 -11.22 -9.40 -4.88
C VAL A 44 -9.78 -9.90 -4.84
N PRO A 45 -9.25 -10.32 -3.67
CA PRO A 45 -7.86 -10.75 -3.56
C PRO A 45 -7.63 -12.09 -4.27
N VAL A 46 -6.62 -12.13 -5.14
CA VAL A 46 -6.17 -13.35 -5.85
C VAL A 46 -5.67 -14.39 -4.84
N ARG A 47 -6.13 -15.64 -4.99
CA ARG A 47 -5.69 -16.77 -4.15
C ARG A 47 -4.86 -17.76 -4.95
N CYS A 48 -3.92 -18.42 -4.28
CA CYS A 48 -3.19 -19.54 -4.86
C CYS A 48 -4.16 -20.67 -5.29
N PRO A 49 -4.11 -21.16 -6.53
CA PRO A 49 -5.05 -22.17 -7.03
C PRO A 49 -4.80 -23.57 -6.45
N ARG A 50 -3.64 -23.80 -5.84
CA ARG A 50 -3.32 -25.11 -5.23
C ARG A 50 -4.23 -25.34 -4.02
N LYS A 51 -5.06 -26.40 -4.07
CA LYS A 51 -6.08 -26.72 -3.05
C LYS A 51 -5.54 -26.76 -1.62
N ALA A 52 -4.34 -27.32 -1.42
CA ALA A 52 -3.68 -27.40 -0.12
C ALA A 52 -3.11 -26.07 0.40
N CYS A 53 -2.91 -25.07 -0.48
CA CYS A 53 -2.31 -23.78 -0.10
C CYS A 53 -3.39 -22.70 0.08
N ARG A 54 -4.13 -22.37 -0.98
CA ARG A 54 -5.14 -21.28 -1.01
C ARG A 54 -4.71 -19.93 -0.41
N SER A 55 -3.41 -19.73 -0.18
CA SER A 55 -2.88 -18.51 0.43
C SER A 55 -3.19 -17.29 -0.43
N LYS A 56 -3.51 -16.18 0.24
CA LYS A 56 -3.65 -14.84 -0.37
C LYS A 56 -2.30 -14.15 -0.59
N ASN A 57 -1.20 -14.72 -0.07
CA ASN A 57 0.14 -14.16 -0.22
C ASN A 57 0.71 -14.51 -1.61
N VAL A 58 0.20 -13.80 -2.62
CA VAL A 58 0.50 -13.96 -4.03
C VAL A 58 1.12 -12.67 -4.57
N LYS A 59 2.22 -12.79 -5.33
CA LYS A 59 2.86 -11.66 -6.02
C LYS A 59 2.58 -11.77 -7.52
N CYS A 60 2.06 -10.70 -8.13
CA CYS A 60 2.10 -10.52 -9.58
C CYS A 60 3.53 -10.13 -9.99
N TYR A 61 4.12 -10.84 -10.95
CA TYR A 61 5.50 -10.60 -11.41
C TYR A 61 5.60 -10.15 -12.87
N SER A 62 4.54 -10.33 -13.66
CA SER A 62 4.42 -9.81 -15.02
C SER A 62 2.95 -9.63 -15.35
N SER A 63 2.63 -8.60 -16.14
CA SER A 63 1.29 -8.31 -16.62
C SER A 63 1.36 -8.01 -18.11
N THR A 64 0.68 -8.81 -18.91
CA THR A 64 0.51 -8.61 -20.35
C THR A 64 -0.98 -8.78 -20.64
N PRO A 65 -1.75 -7.67 -20.65
CA PRO A 65 -3.20 -7.74 -20.78
C PRO A 65 -3.63 -8.67 -21.94
N PRO A 66 -4.62 -9.56 -21.72
CA PRO A 66 -5.47 -9.71 -20.53
C PRO A 66 -4.88 -10.63 -19.44
N VAL A 67 -3.62 -11.07 -19.58
CA VAL A 67 -3.01 -12.09 -18.71
C VAL A 67 -2.12 -11.47 -17.64
N ARG A 68 -2.35 -11.86 -16.37
CA ARG A 68 -1.43 -11.58 -15.26
C ARG A 68 -0.75 -12.85 -14.80
N TYR A 69 0.54 -12.75 -14.51
CA TYR A 69 1.37 -13.86 -14.07
C TYR A 69 1.73 -13.71 -12.59
N HIS A 70 1.51 -14.78 -11.84
CA HIS A 70 1.56 -14.78 -10.38
C HIS A 70 2.46 -15.86 -9.82
N VAL A 71 3.04 -15.59 -8.65
CA VAL A 71 3.76 -16.58 -7.84
C VAL A 71 3.24 -16.54 -6.40
N CYS A 72 2.87 -17.70 -5.86
CA CYS A 72 2.53 -17.82 -4.45
C CYS A 72 3.82 -17.77 -3.61
N ARG A 73 3.90 -16.86 -2.63
CA ARG A 73 5.09 -16.75 -1.77
C ARG A 73 5.24 -17.91 -0.79
N VAL A 74 4.15 -18.62 -0.48
CA VAL A 74 4.11 -19.77 0.43
C VAL A 74 4.54 -21.06 -0.28
N CYS A 75 3.76 -21.55 -1.24
CA CYS A 75 4.01 -22.84 -1.89
C CYS A 75 4.83 -22.75 -3.19
N LYS A 76 5.27 -21.55 -3.58
CA LYS A 76 6.06 -21.24 -4.78
C LYS A 76 5.40 -21.60 -6.12
N THR A 77 4.15 -22.06 -6.12
CA THR A 77 3.39 -22.33 -7.35
C THR A 77 3.25 -21.05 -8.18
N ARG A 78 3.59 -21.16 -9.47
CA ARG A 78 3.36 -20.13 -10.48
C ARG A 78 2.05 -20.42 -11.21
N PHE A 79 1.27 -19.38 -11.48
CA PHE A 79 -0.01 -19.51 -12.18
C PHE A 79 -0.37 -18.21 -12.89
N LYS A 80 -1.33 -18.27 -13.82
CA LYS A 80 -1.83 -17.11 -14.56
C LYS A 80 -3.30 -16.83 -14.21
N SER A 81 -3.69 -15.57 -14.24
CA SER A 81 -5.09 -15.13 -14.21
C SER A 81 -5.42 -14.38 -15.50
N ILE A 82 -6.64 -14.54 -15.99
CA ILE A 82 -7.16 -13.80 -17.15
C ILE A 82 -8.09 -12.73 -16.59
N GLU A 83 -7.86 -11.48 -16.98
CA GLU A 83 -8.73 -10.34 -16.69
C GLU A 83 -9.81 -10.28 -17.77
N HIS A 84 -11.07 -10.24 -17.35
CA HIS A 84 -12.25 -10.10 -18.22
C HIS A 84 -12.77 -8.67 -18.13
#